data_AF-A0A2N0QHZ9-F1
#
_entry.id   AF-A0A2N0QHZ9-F1
#
_cell.length_a   1.000
_cell.length_b   1.000
_cell.length_c   1.000
_cell.angle_alpha   90.00
_cell.angle_beta   90.00
_cell.angle_gamma   90.00
#
_symmetry.space_group_name_H-M   'P 1'
#
loop_
_entity.id
_entity.type
_entity.pdbx_description
1 polymer ?
#
loop_
_entity_poly.entity_id
_entity_poly.type
_entity_poly.pdbx_seq_one_letter_code
_entity_poly.pdbx_strand_id
1 'polypeptide(L)'
;MNLVESVEQVAIREVLEETGLHIQNLRLLHVFSGEEFYAKAPNGDEFYGVTAVFLTNEVEGEFHKHSSETIDVQYFNCRKLPDRMVGSHRRFIEQFVCS
;
A
#
# COMPACT_ATOMS: atom_id res chain seq x y z
N MET A 1 2.44 -11.68 -2.99
CA MET A 1 1.15 -12.26 -3.38
C MET A 1 1.29 -13.76 -3.36
N ASN A 2 0.52 -14.43 -2.51
CA ASN A 2 0.54 -15.88 -2.45
C ASN A 2 -0.16 -16.48 -3.67
N LEU A 3 0.16 -17.73 -3.98
CA LEU A 3 -0.54 -18.47 -5.02
C LEU A 3 -2.03 -18.52 -4.67
N VAL A 4 -2.91 -18.33 -5.67
CA VAL A 4 -4.38 -18.28 -5.59
C VAL A 4 -5.04 -17.06 -4.94
N GLU A 5 -4.29 -16.09 -4.44
CA GLU A 5 -4.90 -14.83 -3.98
C GLU A 5 -5.38 -13.97 -5.15
N SER A 6 -6.30 -13.04 -4.91
CA SER A 6 -6.51 -11.85 -5.74
C SER A 6 -5.70 -10.68 -5.18
N VAL A 7 -5.46 -9.64 -5.97
CA VAL A 7 -4.78 -8.41 -5.48
C VAL A 7 -5.54 -7.74 -4.32
N GLU A 8 -6.86 -7.90 -4.28
CA GLU A 8 -7.70 -7.39 -3.19
C GLU A 8 -7.53 -8.23 -1.92
N GLN A 9 -7.48 -9.56 -2.04
CA GLN A 9 -7.22 -10.46 -0.91
C GLN A 9 -5.84 -10.20 -0.29
N VAL A 10 -4.83 -9.94 -1.14
CA VAL A 10 -3.50 -9.52 -0.68
C VAL A 10 -3.60 -8.23 0.11
N ALA A 11 -4.26 -7.19 -0.42
CA ALA A 11 -4.38 -5.92 0.26
C ALA A 11 -5.05 -6.04 1.64
N ILE A 12 -6.12 -6.85 1.75
CA ILE A 12 -6.81 -7.11 3.03
C ILE A 12 -5.90 -7.85 4.01
N ARG A 13 -5.19 -8.90 3.55
CA ARG A 13 -4.29 -9.70 4.40
C ARG A 13 -3.09 -8.89 4.88
N GLU A 14 -2.37 -8.22 3.98
CA GLU A 14 -1.15 -7.47 4.33
C GLU A 14 -1.46 -6.34 5.31
N VAL A 15 -2.58 -5.61 5.12
CA VAL A 15 -2.98 -4.56 6.07
C VAL A 15 -3.25 -5.15 7.45
N LEU A 16 -3.90 -6.30 7.55
CA LEU A 16 -4.11 -6.98 8.82
C LEU A 16 -2.78 -7.44 9.46
N GLU A 17 -1.91 -8.08 8.69
CA GLU A 17 -0.63 -8.62 9.16
C GLU A 17 0.35 -7.52 9.60
N GLU A 18 0.39 -6.39 8.91
CA GLU A 18 1.33 -5.29 9.21
C GLU A 18 0.82 -4.31 10.26
N THR A 19 -0.51 -4.10 10.36
CA THR A 19 -1.11 -3.04 11.19
C THR A 19 -2.08 -3.50 12.26
N GLY A 20 -2.62 -4.72 12.14
CA GLY A 20 -3.71 -5.22 12.99
C GLY A 20 -5.09 -4.67 12.63
N LEU A 21 -5.21 -3.84 11.59
CA LEU A 21 -6.48 -3.27 11.16
C LEU A 21 -7.21 -4.19 10.18
N HIS A 22 -8.52 -4.29 10.35
CA HIS A 22 -9.41 -4.95 9.42
C HIS A 22 -9.98 -3.91 8.44
N ILE A 23 -9.85 -4.18 7.14
CA ILE A 23 -10.38 -3.31 6.08
C ILE A 23 -11.39 -4.06 5.21
N GLN A 24 -12.42 -3.37 4.74
CA GLN A 24 -13.52 -3.95 3.96
C GLN A 24 -13.92 -3.04 2.80
N ASN A 25 -14.71 -3.56 1.86
CA ASN A 25 -15.29 -2.80 0.74
C ASN A 25 -14.26 -1.95 -0.03
N LEU A 26 -13.16 -2.59 -0.44
CA LEU A 26 -12.08 -1.94 -1.18
C LEU A 26 -12.56 -1.50 -2.56
N ARG A 27 -12.39 -0.21 -2.86
CA ARG A 27 -12.62 0.32 -4.21
C ARG A 27 -11.29 0.40 -4.95
N LEU A 28 -11.16 -0.35 -6.04
CA LEU A 28 -10.03 -0.19 -6.96
C LEU A 28 -10.09 1.21 -7.60
N LEU A 29 -9.05 2.00 -7.38
CA LEU A 29 -8.92 3.34 -7.95
C LEU A 29 -8.22 3.32 -9.31
N HIS A 30 -7.09 2.60 -9.38
CA HIS A 30 -6.26 2.50 -10.58
C HIS A 30 -5.30 1.32 -10.50
N VAL A 31 -4.88 0.80 -11.65
CA VAL A 31 -3.72 -0.10 -11.79
C VAL A 31 -2.59 0.64 -12.49
N PHE A 32 -1.51 0.91 -11.78
CA PHE A 32 -0.32 1.57 -12.31
C PHE A 32 0.65 0.54 -12.88
N SER A 33 1.10 0.77 -14.10
CA SER A 33 2.02 -0.11 -14.84
C SER A 33 2.64 0.65 -16.00
N GLY A 34 3.79 0.21 -16.50
CA GLY A 34 4.45 0.84 -17.64
C GLY A 34 5.94 1.03 -17.40
N GLU A 35 6.62 1.62 -18.38
CA GLU A 35 8.06 1.88 -18.33
C GLU A 35 8.45 2.78 -17.15
N GLU A 36 7.53 3.65 -16.70
CA GLU A 36 7.76 4.53 -15.56
C GLU A 36 7.83 3.81 -14.20
N PHE A 37 7.49 2.52 -14.16
CA PHE A 37 7.58 1.65 -12.98
C PHE A 37 8.74 0.65 -13.08
N TYR A 38 9.72 0.90 -13.94
CA TYR A 38 10.98 0.17 -13.96
C TYR A 38 11.76 0.35 -12.65
N ALA A 39 12.28 -0.76 -12.13
CA ALA A 39 13.21 -0.79 -11.01
C ALA A 39 14.27 -1.87 -11.19
N LYS A 40 15.43 -1.65 -10.58
CA LYS A 40 16.55 -2.60 -10.57
C LYS A 40 16.90 -2.96 -9.14
N ALA A 41 16.79 -4.24 -8.80
CA ALA A 41 17.13 -4.77 -7.49
C ALA A 41 18.66 -4.69 -7.26
N PRO A 42 19.12 -4.72 -5.99
CA PRO A 42 20.56 -4.66 -5.68
C PRO A 42 21.40 -5.78 -6.31
N ASN A 43 20.78 -6.92 -6.61
CA ASN A 43 21.41 -8.05 -7.29
C ASN A 43 21.52 -7.88 -8.81
N GLY A 44 21.00 -6.78 -9.37
CA GLY A 44 21.02 -6.48 -10.80
C GLY A 44 19.78 -6.93 -11.56
N ASP A 45 18.82 -7.58 -10.92
CA ASP A 45 17.58 -7.99 -11.57
C ASP A 45 16.71 -6.78 -11.89
N GLU A 46 16.15 -6.78 -13.08
CA GLU A 46 15.31 -5.70 -13.60
C GLU A 46 13.85 -6.15 -13.60
N PHE A 47 12.96 -5.27 -13.14
CA PHE A 47 11.54 -5.55 -13.08
C PHE A 47 10.71 -4.29 -13.33
N TYR A 48 9.50 -4.48 -13.82
CA TYR A 48 8.51 -3.43 -14.03
C TYR A 48 7.36 -3.67 -13.05
N GLY A 49 7.18 -2.75 -12.12
CA GLY A 49 6.15 -2.85 -11.10
C GLY A 49 4.75 -2.70 -11.68
N VAL A 50 3.82 -3.55 -11.23
CA VAL A 50 2.38 -3.35 -11.41
C VAL A 50 1.79 -3.12 -10.03
N THR A 51 1.10 -2.00 -9.84
CA THR A 51 0.53 -1.61 -8.54
C THR A 51 -0.96 -1.32 -8.68
N ALA A 52 -1.80 -2.17 -8.07
CA ALA A 52 -3.22 -1.90 -7.90
C ALA A 52 -3.42 -1.06 -6.63
N VAL A 53 -4.00 0.13 -6.77
CA VAL A 53 -4.28 1.04 -5.65
C VAL A 53 -5.75 0.96 -5.29
N PHE A 54 -6.01 0.59 -4.04
CA PHE A 54 -7.36 0.50 -3.47
C PHE A 54 -7.60 1.62 -2.45
N LEU A 55 -8.86 2.01 -2.27
CA LEU A 55 -9.31 2.91 -1.22
C LEU A 55 -10.52 2.33 -0.49
N THR A 56 -10.52 2.48 0.83
CA THR A 56 -11.71 2.25 1.65
C THR A 56 -11.71 3.23 2.83
N ASN A 57 -12.91 3.50 3.35
CA ASN A 57 -13.11 4.21 4.62
C ASN A 57 -13.63 3.25 5.71
N GLU A 58 -13.82 1.97 5.38
CA GLU A 58 -14.30 0.95 6.30
C GLU A 58 -13.11 0.24 6.92
N VAL A 59 -12.72 0.75 8.08
CA VAL A 59 -11.55 0.32 8.84
C VAL A 59 -12.00 0.06 10.28
N GLU A 60 -11.67 -1.11 10.80
CA GLU A 60 -12.01 -1.55 12.15
C GLU A 60 -10.78 -2.16 12.84
N GLY A 61 -10.84 -2.26 14.18
CA GLY A 61 -9.78 -2.83 15.01
C GLY A 61 -8.90 -1.78 15.67
N GLU A 62 -7.83 -2.25 16.30
CA GLU A 62 -6.86 -1.44 17.02
C GLU A 62 -5.46 -1.75 16.48
N PHE A 63 -4.57 -0.77 16.52
CA PHE A 63 -3.19 -0.97 16.07
C PHE A 63 -2.51 -2.08 16.87
N HIS A 64 -2.17 -3.15 16.17
CA HIS A 64 -1.43 -4.26 16.74
C HIS A 64 -0.29 -4.60 15.80
N LYS A 65 0.93 -4.44 16.30
CA LYS A 65 2.12 -4.81 15.56
C LYS A 65 2.29 -6.32 15.59
N HIS A 66 2.12 -6.96 14.44
CA HIS A 66 2.35 -8.41 14.31
C HIS A 66 3.64 -8.75 13.55
N SER A 67 4.18 -7.85 12.73
CA SER A 67 5.38 -8.11 11.92
C SER A 67 6.66 -7.53 12.53
N SER A 68 7.78 -8.21 12.31
CA SER A 68 9.13 -7.69 12.57
C SER A 68 9.54 -6.58 11.59
N GLU A 69 8.80 -6.43 10.49
CA GLU A 69 9.09 -5.50 9.40
C GLU A 69 8.53 -4.09 9.67
N THR A 70 7.47 -3.99 10.47
CA THR A 70 6.83 -2.73 10.84
C THR A 70 7.41 -2.19 12.14
N ILE A 71 7.98 -0.97 12.16
CA ILE A 71 8.48 -0.36 13.40
C ILE A 71 7.35 0.27 14.21
N ASP A 72 6.46 1.00 13.53
CA ASP A 72 5.37 1.80 14.12
C ASP A 72 4.24 1.97 13.09
N VAL A 73 3.02 2.23 13.56
CA VAL A 73 1.83 2.47 12.72
C VAL A 73 1.04 3.64 13.29
N GLN A 74 0.72 4.61 12.43
CA GLN A 74 -0.06 5.79 12.82
C GLN A 74 -0.85 6.36 11.64
N TYR A 75 -1.91 7.11 11.94
CA TYR A 75 -2.63 7.89 10.95
C TYR A 75 -1.93 9.21 10.67
N PHE A 76 -1.91 9.61 9.40
CA PHE A 76 -1.39 10.91 8.96
C PHE A 76 -2.50 11.74 8.32
N ASN A 77 -2.46 13.05 8.56
CA ASN A 77 -3.22 13.97 7.73
C ASN A 77 -2.61 13.95 6.32
N CYS A 78 -3.46 13.79 5.31
CA CYS A 78 -3.00 13.62 3.94
C CYS A 78 -2.21 14.86 3.40
N ARG A 79 -2.40 16.05 3.99
CA ARG A 79 -1.61 17.26 3.69
C ARG A 79 -0.36 17.43 4.56
N LYS A 80 -0.08 16.49 5.46
CA LYS A 80 1.08 16.47 6.37
C LYS A 80 1.74 15.09 6.37
N LEU A 81 2.02 14.59 5.17
CA LEU A 81 2.73 13.32 4.99
C LEU A 81 4.23 13.45 5.35
N PRO A 82 4.87 12.39 5.85
CA PRO A 82 6.31 12.39 6.17
C PRO A 82 7.19 12.81 5.00
N ASP A 83 8.31 13.49 5.26
CA ASP A 83 9.22 13.91 4.18
C ASP A 83 9.89 12.71 3.48
N ARG A 84 10.19 11.64 4.25
CA ARG A 84 10.82 10.42 3.75
C ARG A 84 9.76 9.36 3.45
N MET A 85 9.45 9.19 2.17
CA MET A 85 8.48 8.20 1.68
C MET A 85 8.89 7.67 0.33
N VAL A 86 8.39 6.49 -0.04
CA VAL A 86 8.45 6.03 -1.42
C VAL A 86 7.64 6.98 -2.31
N GLY A 87 8.25 7.50 -3.37
CA GLY A 87 7.66 8.55 -4.20
C GLY A 87 6.35 8.15 -4.89
N SER A 88 6.21 6.88 -5.28
CA SER A 88 4.96 6.36 -5.86
C SER A 88 3.80 6.41 -4.85
N HIS A 89 4.05 6.04 -3.59
CA HIS A 89 3.01 6.07 -2.55
C HIS A 89 2.51 7.49 -2.30
N ARG A 90 3.42 8.46 -2.21
CA ARG A 90 3.08 9.89 -2.10
C ARG A 90 2.20 10.34 -3.27
N ARG A 91 2.60 10.01 -4.51
CA ARG A 91 1.83 10.34 -5.72
C ARG A 91 0.40 9.78 -5.66
N PHE A 92 0.24 8.52 -5.24
CA PHE A 92 -1.10 7.90 -5.15
C PHE A 92 -1.98 8.60 -4.11
N ILE A 93 -1.44 8.92 -2.93
CA ILE A 93 -2.18 9.63 -1.88
C ILE A 93 -2.59 11.03 -2.36
N GLU A 94 -1.66 11.79 -2.95
CA GLU A 94 -1.93 13.14 -3.44
C GLU A 94 -3.00 13.14 -4.56
N GLN A 95 -2.95 12.14 -5.46
CA GLN A 95 -3.91 12.02 -6.57
C GLN A 95 -5.32 11.68 -6.10
N PHE A 96 -5.48 10.77 -5.13
CA PHE A 96 -6.80 10.18 -4.81
C PHE A 96 -7.38 10.56 -3.45
N VAL A 97 -6.59 11.09 -2.53
CA VAL A 97 -7.02 11.39 -1.14
C VAL A 97 -6.96 12.88 -0.83
N CYS A 98 -5.98 13.60 -1.38
CA CYS A 98 -5.76 15.03 -1.08
C CYS A 98 -6.21 15.99 -2.17
N SER A 99 -6.99 15.52 -3.14
CA SER A 99 -7.53 16.32 -4.23
C SER A 99 -8.53 17.39 -3.78
#